data_AF-A0A367M595-F1
#
_entry.id   AF-A0A367M595-F1
#
_cell.length_a   1.000
_cell.length_b   1.000
_cell.length_c   1.000
_cell.angle_alpha   90.00
_cell.angle_beta   90.00
_cell.angle_gamma   90.00
#
_symmetry.space_group_name_H-M   'P 1'
#
loop_
_entity.id
_entity.type
_entity.pdbx_description
1 polymer ?
#
loop_
_entity_poly.entity_id
_entity_poly.type
_entity_poly.pdbx_seq_one_letter_code
_entity_poly.pdbx_strand_id
1 'polypeptide(L)'
;QALAALGDAWATHQGQLAAFVQRRQRALESQAQLPELEKSLAHAGEPLERLQAQWTALHGSEPDDLAARLDELRRQTDSLERQQALHKEWQQVLDQRAGLARRLGELDQRMVEQEQALLDLKRQGSQCAEEVKAAEQALQVTRELLQRQRLARSASVEQLRAGLVDGEACPVCGSQEHPYHHSEQLLAALGEHDDQEQVRAEQSLERLRQTLVGLREGYSSQRERLNQSRQEQQELTGQLAALDRQLDQWTLPEELRLLQPSAQLEWLAQRLDDLAGQRQQCQRDFDRLIARQRQTQQLQQELRAAETILQQRQQALTEQRQRYEHLQQQVEEDSQQLRPLLSDEHWQRWQTDPLRTFQALGESIEQRRQQQARLQQVEQRLQELKQRCDETSWQLKQSDEQRNEARQAEERAQAELAELNGRLGAHLGQHACAQDWQLSLEHAAQAAQSAVETLQAPLDSLREEQLRLAEALEHLQQQRQRQQDEFQRLQADWQAWRERQDNLDDSRLDALLGLSEEQATQWREQLQRLQEEITRQQTLEAERQAQLLQHRRQRPETDREALEDNLRQQRERLAASEQAYLETYSPGSYT
;
A
#
# COMPACT_ATOMS: atom_id res chain seq x y z
N GLN A 1 94.47 38.82 22.26
CA GLN A 1 94.89 38.03 21.08
C GLN A 1 93.75 37.18 20.51
N ALA A 2 92.89 36.52 21.29
CA ALA A 2 91.75 35.73 20.77
C ALA A 2 90.76 36.52 19.89
N LEU A 3 90.41 37.76 20.26
CA LEU A 3 89.58 38.64 19.43
C LEU A 3 90.26 39.11 18.13
N ALA A 4 91.59 38.95 17.99
CA ALA A 4 92.30 39.31 16.76
C ALA A 4 92.11 38.22 15.69
N ALA A 5 92.30 36.95 16.08
CA ALA A 5 92.07 35.80 15.21
C ALA A 5 90.60 35.69 14.74
N LEU A 6 89.64 36.00 15.61
CA LEU A 6 88.22 36.06 15.25
C LEU A 6 87.88 37.22 14.29
N GLY A 7 88.54 38.37 14.39
CA GLY A 7 88.24 39.53 13.55
C GLY A 7 88.64 39.35 12.08
N ASP A 8 89.75 38.64 11.84
CA ASP A 8 90.28 38.36 10.51
C ASP A 8 89.47 37.25 9.79
N ALA A 9 88.92 36.29 10.55
CA ALA A 9 88.08 35.18 10.03
C ALA A 9 86.56 35.36 10.29
N TRP A 10 86.13 36.54 10.77
CA TRP A 10 84.74 36.80 11.20
C TRP A 10 83.71 36.52 10.10
N ALA A 11 84.01 36.90 8.86
CA ALA A 11 83.11 36.70 7.72
C ALA A 11 82.83 35.21 7.43
N THR A 12 83.78 34.32 7.74
CA THR A 12 83.64 32.87 7.55
C THR A 12 82.86 32.20 8.69
N HIS A 13 83.05 32.66 9.93
CA HIS A 13 82.41 32.08 11.12
C HIS A 13 81.05 32.71 11.49
N GLN A 14 80.72 33.90 10.96
CA GLN A 14 79.44 34.57 11.20
C GLN A 14 78.24 33.72 10.75
N GLY A 15 78.34 33.05 9.60
CA GLY A 15 77.29 32.16 9.10
C GLY A 15 77.06 30.93 10.00
N GLN A 16 78.15 30.35 10.54
CA GLN A 16 78.10 29.21 11.46
C GLN A 16 77.47 29.61 12.81
N LEU A 17 77.86 30.77 13.36
CA LEU A 17 77.31 31.31 14.60
C LEU A 17 75.82 31.70 14.45
N ALA A 18 75.41 32.28 13.32
CA ALA A 18 74.02 32.60 13.04
C ALA A 18 73.15 31.33 12.85
N ALA A 19 73.67 30.32 12.15
CA ALA A 19 72.99 29.04 11.98
C ALA A 19 72.80 28.28 13.30
N PHE A 20 73.77 28.39 14.23
CA PHE A 20 73.63 27.86 15.58
C PHE A 20 72.48 28.53 16.35
N VAL A 21 72.43 29.87 16.35
CA VAL A 21 71.39 30.63 17.05
C VAL A 21 70.00 30.26 16.51
N GLN A 22 69.84 30.15 15.19
CA GLN A 22 68.59 29.74 14.56
C GLN A 22 68.20 28.30 14.91
N ARG A 23 69.15 27.34 14.90
CA ARG A 23 68.89 25.95 15.28
C ARG A 23 68.50 25.81 16.75
N ARG A 24 69.18 26.56 17.64
CA ARG A 24 68.83 26.60 19.07
C ARG A 24 67.47 27.24 19.33
N GLN A 25 67.09 28.29 18.60
CA GLN A 25 65.75 28.87 18.67
C GLN A 25 64.68 27.87 18.21
N ARG A 26 64.89 27.19 17.07
CA ARG A 26 63.98 26.12 16.60
C ARG A 26 63.88 24.94 17.56
N ALA A 27 64.97 24.58 18.24
CA ALA A 27 64.96 23.53 19.27
C ALA A 27 64.08 23.94 20.48
N LEU A 28 64.18 25.20 20.93
CA LEU A 28 63.35 25.73 22.03
C LEU A 28 61.87 25.82 21.64
N GLU A 29 61.57 26.25 20.41
CA GLU A 29 60.20 26.26 19.87
C GLU A 29 59.63 24.85 19.78
N SER A 30 60.43 23.89 19.30
CA SER A 30 60.06 22.47 19.24
C SER A 30 59.79 21.89 20.64
N GLN A 31 60.62 22.24 21.63
CA GLN A 31 60.45 21.85 23.04
C GLN A 31 59.16 22.41 23.64
N ALA A 32 58.83 23.66 23.33
CA ALA A 32 57.62 24.32 23.85
C ALA A 32 56.33 23.67 23.34
N GLN A 33 56.36 23.02 22.16
CA GLN A 33 55.22 22.32 21.57
C GLN A 33 54.98 20.91 22.16
N LEU A 34 56.01 20.26 22.72
CA LEU A 34 55.90 18.93 23.33
C LEU A 34 54.81 18.80 24.42
N PRO A 35 54.74 19.69 25.44
CA PRO A 35 53.74 19.56 26.50
C PRO A 35 52.30 19.78 25.98
N GLU A 36 52.09 20.57 24.93
CA GLU A 36 50.78 20.73 24.30
C GLU A 36 50.36 19.45 23.58
N LEU A 37 51.28 18.80 22.86
CA LEU A 37 51.04 17.52 22.21
C LEU A 37 50.79 16.38 23.22
N GLU A 38 51.53 16.35 24.34
CA GLU A 38 51.30 15.40 25.44
C GLU A 38 49.92 15.56 26.07
N LYS A 39 49.49 16.81 26.32
CA LYS A 39 48.13 17.10 26.76
C LYS A 39 47.11 16.63 25.72
N SER A 40 47.34 16.91 24.43
CA SER A 40 46.42 16.50 23.36
C SER A 40 46.26 14.98 23.26
N LEU A 41 47.34 14.21 23.52
CA LEU A 41 47.32 12.76 23.57
C LEU A 41 46.52 12.25 24.78
N ALA A 42 46.71 12.84 25.96
CA ALA A 42 45.95 12.49 27.15
C ALA A 42 44.44 12.74 26.96
N HIS A 43 44.06 13.89 26.39
CA HIS A 43 42.66 14.21 26.07
C HIS A 43 42.07 13.27 25.02
N ALA A 44 42.86 12.77 24.07
CA ALA A 44 42.42 11.79 23.08
C ALA A 44 42.19 10.38 23.68
N GLY A 45 42.79 10.07 24.84
CA GLY A 45 42.61 8.80 25.55
C GLY A 45 41.30 8.69 26.34
N GLU A 46 40.84 9.79 26.94
CA GLU A 46 39.58 9.84 27.71
C GLU A 46 38.34 9.28 26.98
N PRO A 47 38.05 9.64 25.70
CA PRO A 47 36.91 9.07 24.99
C PRO A 47 37.08 7.58 24.71
N LEU A 48 38.31 7.09 24.49
CA LEU A 48 38.57 5.67 24.23
C LEU A 48 38.25 4.83 25.47
N GLU A 49 38.71 5.24 26.65
CA GLU A 49 38.40 4.54 27.92
C GLU A 49 36.89 4.50 28.19
N ARG A 50 36.20 5.63 27.94
CA ARG A 50 34.74 5.71 28.09
C ARG A 50 34.01 4.80 27.12
N LEU A 51 34.40 4.77 25.85
CA LEU A 51 33.81 3.91 24.83
C LEU A 51 34.09 2.43 25.11
N GLN A 52 35.27 2.09 25.63
CA GLN A 52 35.61 0.72 26.06
C GLN A 52 34.78 0.28 27.27
N ALA A 53 34.51 1.18 28.22
CA ALA A 53 33.60 0.92 29.33
C ALA A 53 32.14 0.71 28.84
N GLN A 54 31.69 1.48 27.85
CA GLN A 54 30.37 1.30 27.24
C GLN A 54 30.27 -0.01 26.44
N TRP A 55 31.33 -0.37 25.72
CA TRP A 55 31.44 -1.63 24.99
C TRP A 55 31.33 -2.84 25.93
N THR A 56 32.10 -2.84 27.01
CA THR A 56 32.07 -3.92 28.02
C THR A 56 30.71 -4.00 28.72
N ALA A 57 30.07 -2.87 29.02
CA ALA A 57 28.73 -2.83 29.59
C ALA A 57 27.64 -3.39 28.64
N LEU A 58 27.76 -3.15 27.33
CA LEU A 58 26.78 -3.62 26.33
C LEU A 58 26.96 -5.08 25.92
N HIS A 59 28.18 -5.60 25.96
CA HIS A 59 28.46 -6.99 25.60
C HIS A 59 28.24 -7.97 26.74
N GLY A 60 28.46 -7.60 28.02
CA GLY A 60 28.22 -8.50 29.15
C GLY A 60 28.99 -9.82 29.06
N SER A 61 28.68 -10.78 29.94
CA SER A 61 29.43 -12.04 30.13
C SER A 61 29.22 -13.09 29.03
N GLU A 62 28.24 -12.92 28.14
CA GLU A 62 27.93 -13.91 27.11
C GLU A 62 27.89 -13.24 25.73
N PRO A 63 28.75 -13.67 24.79
CA PRO A 63 28.56 -13.38 23.38
C PRO A 63 27.39 -14.26 22.90
N ASP A 64 26.16 -13.84 23.22
CA ASP A 64 24.97 -14.39 22.59
C ASP A 64 25.10 -14.18 21.09
N ASP A 65 24.92 -15.27 20.34
CA ASP A 65 24.91 -15.23 18.89
C ASP A 65 23.62 -14.51 18.45
N LEU A 66 23.68 -13.17 18.45
CA LEU A 66 22.54 -12.27 18.20
C LEU A 66 21.83 -12.63 16.88
N ALA A 67 22.59 -13.08 15.89
CA ALA A 67 22.07 -13.57 14.61
C ALA A 67 21.18 -14.81 14.81
N ALA A 68 21.66 -15.82 15.54
CA ALA A 68 20.89 -17.02 15.84
C ALA A 68 19.61 -16.69 16.64
N ARG A 69 19.68 -15.73 17.58
CA ARG A 69 18.51 -15.30 18.35
C ARG A 69 17.49 -14.54 17.50
N LEU A 70 17.94 -13.69 16.58
CA LEU A 70 17.07 -13.00 15.63
C LEU A 70 16.41 -13.99 14.66
N ASP A 71 17.16 -14.99 14.18
CA ASP A 71 16.62 -16.05 13.31
C ASP A 71 15.60 -16.91 14.04
N GLU A 72 15.84 -17.24 15.31
CA GLU A 72 14.87 -17.96 16.14
C GLU A 72 13.59 -17.15 16.35
N LEU A 73 13.69 -15.86 16.68
CA LEU A 73 12.52 -14.98 16.82
C LEU A 73 11.73 -14.84 15.50
N ARG A 74 12.41 -14.82 14.35
CA ARG A 74 11.75 -14.83 13.03
C ARG A 74 10.96 -16.12 12.82
N ARG A 75 11.57 -17.28 13.06
CA ARG A 75 10.89 -18.58 12.97
C ARG A 75 9.69 -18.67 13.90
N GLN A 76 9.83 -18.17 15.13
CA GLN A 76 8.73 -18.10 16.10
C GLN A 76 7.61 -17.20 15.60
N THR A 77 7.94 -16.02 15.05
CA THR A 77 6.94 -15.10 14.48
C THR A 77 6.20 -15.75 13.32
N ASP A 78 6.91 -16.34 12.36
CA ASP A 78 6.30 -17.05 11.22
C ASP A 78 5.40 -18.20 11.69
N SER A 79 5.83 -18.95 12.71
CA SER A 79 5.04 -20.02 13.32
C SER A 79 3.76 -19.49 13.97
N LEU A 80 3.85 -18.39 14.74
CA LEU A 80 2.70 -17.76 15.38
C LEU A 80 1.71 -17.20 14.35
N GLU A 81 2.20 -16.61 13.26
CA GLU A 81 1.33 -16.09 12.19
C GLU A 81 0.59 -17.21 11.47
N ARG A 82 1.26 -18.32 11.17
CA ARG A 82 0.59 -19.52 10.61
C ARG A 82 -0.45 -20.07 11.57
N GLN A 83 -0.14 -20.17 12.86
CA GLN A 83 -1.10 -20.61 13.86
C GLN A 83 -2.30 -19.66 13.95
N GLN A 84 -2.07 -18.34 13.96
CA GLN A 84 -3.13 -17.34 14.01
C GLN A 84 -4.04 -17.42 12.77
N ALA A 85 -3.48 -17.59 11.57
CA ALA A 85 -4.26 -17.76 10.35
C ALA A 85 -5.17 -18.99 10.43
N LEU A 86 -4.61 -20.15 10.83
CA LEU A 86 -5.38 -21.38 11.00
C LEU A 86 -6.51 -21.23 12.03
N HIS A 87 -6.25 -20.60 13.18
CA HIS A 87 -7.28 -20.40 14.20
C HIS A 87 -8.38 -19.43 13.74
N LYS A 88 -8.05 -18.42 12.91
CA LYS A 88 -9.04 -17.54 12.29
C LYS A 88 -9.92 -18.27 11.29
N GLU A 89 -9.33 -19.14 10.47
CA GLU A 89 -10.09 -20.01 9.55
C GLU A 89 -11.06 -20.92 10.32
N TRP A 90 -10.60 -21.52 11.43
CA TRP A 90 -11.46 -22.32 12.30
C TRP A 90 -12.60 -21.49 12.90
N GLN A 91 -12.31 -20.29 13.40
CA GLN A 91 -13.32 -19.40 13.95
C GLN A 91 -14.38 -19.04 12.92
N GLN A 92 -13.98 -18.69 11.69
CA GLN A 92 -14.91 -18.33 10.62
C GLN A 92 -15.85 -19.48 10.26
N VAL A 93 -15.33 -20.69 10.09
CA VAL A 93 -16.15 -21.85 9.74
C VAL A 93 -17.08 -22.25 10.88
N LEU A 94 -16.61 -22.21 12.12
CA LEU A 94 -17.45 -22.52 13.29
C LEU A 94 -18.55 -21.46 13.51
N ASP A 95 -18.27 -20.19 13.26
CA ASP A 95 -19.26 -19.11 13.33
C ASP A 95 -20.33 -19.27 12.24
N GLN A 96 -19.92 -19.54 11.00
CA GLN A 96 -20.83 -19.85 9.90
C GLN A 96 -21.71 -21.07 10.20
N ARG A 97 -21.11 -22.14 10.73
CA ARG A 97 -21.84 -23.35 11.14
C ARG A 97 -22.87 -23.05 12.23
N ALA A 98 -22.50 -22.29 13.25
CA ALA A 98 -23.42 -21.90 14.32
C ALA A 98 -24.58 -21.04 13.78
N GLY A 99 -24.29 -20.10 12.87
CA GLY A 99 -25.29 -19.27 12.20
C GLY A 99 -26.27 -20.07 11.34
N LEU A 100 -25.77 -21.02 10.55
CA LEU A 100 -26.60 -21.90 9.73
C LEU A 100 -27.45 -22.84 10.57
N ALA A 101 -26.90 -23.41 11.65
CA ALA A 101 -27.66 -24.25 12.58
C ALA A 101 -28.81 -23.48 13.25
N ARG A 102 -28.58 -22.22 13.62
CA ARG A 102 -29.63 -21.34 14.14
C ARG A 102 -30.72 -21.05 13.11
N ARG A 103 -30.33 -20.71 11.87
CA ARG A 103 -31.28 -20.45 10.76
C ARG A 103 -32.14 -21.67 10.45
N LEU A 104 -31.55 -22.87 10.45
CA LEU A 104 -32.31 -24.12 10.30
C LEU A 104 -33.33 -24.29 11.43
N GLY A 105 -32.94 -24.08 12.69
CA GLY A 105 -33.88 -24.17 13.81
C GLY A 105 -35.05 -23.19 13.69
N GLU A 106 -34.81 -21.95 13.23
CA GLU A 106 -35.84 -20.96 12.97
C GLU A 106 -36.75 -21.35 11.78
N LEU A 107 -36.18 -21.95 10.74
CA LEU A 107 -36.93 -22.44 9.57
C LEU A 107 -37.80 -23.66 9.91
N ASP A 108 -37.29 -24.59 10.70
CA ASP A 108 -38.02 -25.77 11.18
C ASP A 108 -39.26 -25.35 11.98
N GLN A 109 -39.12 -24.34 12.85
CA GLN A 109 -40.26 -23.77 13.60
C GLN A 109 -41.32 -23.19 12.64
N ARG A 110 -40.89 -22.39 11.64
CA ARG A 110 -41.81 -21.84 10.63
C ARG A 110 -42.50 -22.92 9.81
N MET A 111 -41.79 -24.00 9.47
CA MET A 111 -42.39 -25.13 8.74
C MET A 111 -43.47 -25.83 9.57
N VAL A 112 -43.26 -26.01 10.88
CA VAL A 112 -44.29 -26.56 11.77
C VAL A 112 -45.54 -25.68 11.78
N GLU A 113 -45.38 -24.36 11.86
CA GLU A 113 -46.50 -23.40 11.79
C GLU A 113 -47.23 -23.47 10.43
N GLN A 114 -46.48 -23.55 9.32
CA GLN A 114 -47.06 -23.67 7.98
C GLN A 114 -47.83 -24.98 7.79
N GLU A 115 -47.33 -26.09 8.32
CA GLU A 115 -47.99 -27.39 8.30
C GLU A 115 -49.31 -27.37 9.10
N GLN A 116 -49.32 -26.73 10.26
CA GLN A 116 -50.54 -26.52 11.04
C GLN A 116 -51.57 -25.69 10.26
N ALA A 117 -51.15 -24.58 9.65
CA ALA A 117 -52.03 -23.75 8.83
C ALA A 117 -52.64 -24.50 7.63
N LEU A 118 -51.89 -25.42 7.01
CA LEU A 118 -52.41 -26.28 5.94
C LEU A 118 -53.48 -27.26 6.44
N LEU A 119 -53.30 -27.84 7.63
CA LEU A 119 -54.29 -28.73 8.24
C LEU A 119 -55.59 -27.97 8.52
N ASP A 120 -55.49 -26.74 9.01
CA ASP A 120 -56.64 -25.88 9.27
C ASP A 120 -57.38 -25.49 7.99
N LEU A 121 -56.66 -25.08 6.94
CA LEU A 121 -57.23 -24.79 5.63
C LEU A 121 -57.91 -26.02 5.01
N LYS A 122 -57.31 -27.20 5.15
CA LYS A 122 -57.90 -28.46 4.68
C LYS A 122 -59.20 -28.77 5.43
N ARG A 123 -59.23 -28.56 6.76
CA ARG A 123 -60.43 -28.73 7.57
C ARG A 123 -61.54 -27.77 7.15
N GLN A 124 -61.24 -26.47 7.07
CA GLN A 124 -62.18 -25.43 6.62
C GLN A 124 -62.70 -25.72 5.20
N GLY A 125 -61.81 -26.09 4.28
CA GLY A 125 -62.17 -26.45 2.90
C GLY A 125 -63.11 -27.66 2.83
N SER A 126 -62.89 -28.68 3.66
CA SER A 126 -63.79 -29.84 3.73
C SER A 126 -65.17 -29.49 4.29
N GLN A 127 -65.24 -28.67 5.33
CA GLN A 127 -66.49 -28.19 5.92
C GLN A 127 -67.29 -27.36 4.91
N CYS A 128 -66.65 -26.38 4.27
CA CYS A 128 -67.27 -25.55 3.24
C CYS A 128 -67.74 -26.38 2.03
N ALA A 129 -67.01 -27.45 1.64
CA ALA A 129 -67.44 -28.33 0.56
C ALA A 129 -68.72 -29.13 0.91
N GLU A 130 -68.86 -29.57 2.16
CA GLU A 130 -70.09 -30.21 2.64
C GLU A 130 -71.25 -29.20 2.71
N GLU A 131 -71.00 -27.96 3.12
CA GLU A 131 -71.99 -26.87 3.09
C GLU A 131 -72.47 -26.54 1.67
N VAL A 132 -71.55 -26.51 0.68
CA VAL A 132 -71.89 -26.34 -0.74
C VAL A 132 -72.80 -27.47 -1.21
N LYS A 133 -72.46 -28.74 -0.93
CA LYS A 133 -73.32 -29.89 -1.31
C LYS A 133 -74.71 -29.79 -0.68
N ALA A 134 -74.78 -29.44 0.61
CA ALA A 134 -76.04 -29.28 1.31
C ALA A 134 -76.87 -28.12 0.70
N ALA A 135 -76.24 -27.01 0.35
CA ALA A 135 -76.91 -25.88 -0.30
C ALA A 135 -77.38 -26.21 -1.73
N GLU A 136 -76.63 -27.01 -2.49
CA GLU A 136 -77.04 -27.51 -3.80
C GLU A 136 -78.28 -28.40 -3.71
N GLN A 137 -78.29 -29.34 -2.77
CA GLN A 137 -79.46 -30.19 -2.52
C GLN A 137 -80.66 -29.37 -2.05
N ALA A 138 -80.45 -28.42 -1.14
CA ALA A 138 -81.50 -27.52 -0.67
C ALA A 138 -82.09 -26.70 -1.82
N LEU A 139 -81.24 -26.13 -2.70
CA LEU A 139 -81.70 -25.39 -3.88
C LEU A 139 -82.51 -26.27 -4.83
N GLN A 140 -82.11 -27.52 -5.05
CA GLN A 140 -82.87 -28.46 -5.88
C GLN A 140 -84.27 -28.72 -5.28
N VAL A 141 -84.34 -29.05 -4.00
CA VAL A 141 -85.62 -29.27 -3.30
C VAL A 141 -86.49 -28.02 -3.33
N THR A 142 -85.92 -26.84 -3.11
CA THR A 142 -86.63 -25.55 -3.21
C THR A 142 -87.19 -25.33 -4.61
N ARG A 143 -86.41 -25.58 -5.66
CA ARG A 143 -86.89 -25.47 -7.06
C ARG A 143 -88.03 -26.44 -7.36
N GLU A 144 -87.91 -27.70 -6.95
CA GLU A 144 -88.97 -28.71 -7.11
C GLU A 144 -90.25 -28.34 -6.35
N LEU A 145 -90.11 -27.84 -5.12
CA LEU A 145 -91.23 -27.38 -4.30
C LEU A 145 -91.92 -26.16 -4.94
N LEU A 146 -91.15 -25.14 -5.32
CA LEU A 146 -91.67 -23.95 -5.99
C LEU A 146 -92.34 -24.31 -7.32
N GLN A 147 -91.78 -25.23 -8.11
CA GLN A 147 -92.40 -25.71 -9.35
C GLN A 147 -93.74 -26.43 -9.09
N ARG A 148 -93.80 -27.31 -8.08
CA ARG A 148 -95.05 -27.95 -7.65
C ARG A 148 -96.07 -26.91 -7.19
N GLN A 149 -95.65 -25.92 -6.42
CA GLN A 149 -96.53 -24.84 -5.97
C GLN A 149 -97.02 -23.97 -7.13
N ARG A 150 -96.17 -23.67 -8.13
CA ARG A 150 -96.55 -22.95 -9.36
C ARG A 150 -97.57 -23.73 -10.16
N LEU A 151 -97.35 -25.04 -10.38
CA LEU A 151 -98.28 -25.94 -11.09
C LEU A 151 -99.61 -26.12 -10.35
N ALA A 152 -99.58 -26.27 -9.02
CA ALA A 152 -100.79 -26.37 -8.21
C ALA A 152 -101.59 -25.06 -8.24
N ARG A 153 -100.90 -23.90 -8.19
CA ARG A 153 -101.52 -22.57 -8.35
C ARG A 153 -102.15 -22.42 -9.73
N SER A 154 -101.46 -22.75 -10.82
CA SER A 154 -102.02 -22.61 -12.17
C SER A 154 -103.23 -23.53 -12.40
N ALA A 155 -103.12 -24.81 -12.05
CA ALA A 155 -104.20 -25.78 -12.24
C ALA A 155 -105.42 -25.51 -11.35
N SER A 156 -105.20 -25.21 -10.06
CA SER A 156 -106.29 -24.95 -9.12
C SER A 156 -106.99 -23.62 -9.40
N VAL A 157 -106.24 -22.58 -9.78
CA VAL A 157 -106.82 -21.24 -10.02
C VAL A 157 -107.56 -21.18 -11.36
N GLU A 158 -107.08 -21.85 -12.40
CA GLU A 158 -107.79 -21.93 -13.69
C GLU A 158 -109.10 -22.74 -13.57
N GLN A 159 -109.06 -23.88 -12.86
CA GLN A 159 -110.26 -24.69 -12.61
C GLN A 159 -111.30 -23.95 -11.77
N LEU A 160 -110.87 -23.19 -10.76
CA LEU A 160 -111.77 -22.39 -9.94
C LEU A 160 -112.27 -21.13 -10.68
N ARG A 161 -111.47 -20.51 -11.56
CA ARG A 161 -111.89 -19.39 -12.42
C ARG A 161 -112.92 -19.81 -13.47
N ALA A 162 -112.75 -20.98 -14.10
CA ALA A 162 -113.67 -21.47 -15.12
C ALA A 162 -115.10 -21.73 -14.59
N GLY A 163 -115.25 -21.90 -13.27
CA GLY A 163 -116.55 -22.09 -12.60
C GLY A 163 -117.17 -20.82 -12.01
N LEU A 164 -116.55 -19.65 -12.17
CA LEU A 164 -117.08 -18.37 -11.67
C LEU A 164 -117.80 -17.63 -12.81
N VAL A 165 -119.10 -17.37 -12.61
CA VAL A 165 -119.97 -16.65 -13.56
C VAL A 165 -120.26 -15.26 -12.99
N ASP A 166 -120.14 -14.22 -13.80
CA ASP A 166 -120.39 -12.83 -13.39
C ASP A 166 -121.81 -12.66 -12.82
N GLY A 167 -121.90 -12.25 -11.56
CA GLY A 167 -123.16 -11.94 -10.87
C GLY A 167 -123.74 -13.07 -9.98
N GLU A 168 -123.13 -14.26 -9.95
CA GLU A 168 -123.56 -15.35 -9.07
C GLU A 168 -122.64 -15.51 -7.84
N ALA A 169 -123.23 -15.93 -6.72
CA ALA A 169 -122.49 -16.15 -5.47
C ALA A 169 -121.49 -17.30 -5.62
N CYS A 170 -120.23 -17.07 -5.27
CA CYS A 170 -119.16 -18.07 -5.38
C CYS A 170 -119.55 -19.39 -4.67
N PRO A 171 -119.40 -20.56 -5.30
CA PRO A 171 -119.86 -21.83 -4.75
C PRO A 171 -119.09 -22.29 -3.50
N VAL A 172 -117.95 -21.68 -3.19
CA VAL A 172 -117.12 -22.04 -2.04
C VAL A 172 -117.38 -21.12 -0.84
N CYS A 173 -117.60 -19.83 -1.05
CA CYS A 173 -117.74 -18.83 0.04
C CYS A 173 -119.07 -18.06 0.05
N GLY A 174 -119.91 -18.20 -0.98
CA GLY A 174 -121.24 -17.59 -1.07
C GLY A 174 -121.26 -16.07 -1.31
N SER A 175 -120.12 -15.42 -1.55
CA SER A 175 -120.06 -13.97 -1.83
C SER A 175 -120.25 -13.66 -3.32
N GLN A 176 -120.98 -12.58 -3.63
CA GLN A 176 -121.20 -12.10 -5.01
C GLN A 176 -120.01 -11.32 -5.57
N GLU A 177 -119.17 -10.75 -4.70
CA GLU A 177 -117.86 -10.20 -5.03
C GLU A 177 -116.80 -11.06 -4.33
N HIS A 178 -115.90 -11.66 -5.11
CA HIS A 178 -114.84 -12.54 -4.59
C HIS A 178 -113.46 -11.96 -4.94
N PRO A 179 -112.51 -11.89 -3.99
CA PRO A 179 -111.17 -11.32 -4.23
C PRO A 179 -110.40 -11.97 -5.41
N TYR A 180 -110.80 -13.18 -5.82
CA TYR A 180 -110.19 -13.89 -6.93
C TYR A 180 -110.81 -13.63 -8.32
N HIS A 181 -111.86 -12.79 -8.42
CA HIS A 181 -112.33 -12.27 -9.71
C HIS A 181 -111.25 -11.42 -10.42
N HIS A 182 -110.38 -10.73 -9.64
CA HIS A 182 -109.29 -9.89 -10.12
C HIS A 182 -107.94 -10.18 -9.41
N SER A 183 -107.59 -11.45 -9.21
CA SER A 183 -106.42 -11.92 -8.44
C SER A 183 -105.03 -11.72 -9.06
N GLU A 184 -104.89 -10.97 -10.15
CA GLU A 184 -103.62 -10.88 -10.88
C GLU A 184 -102.49 -10.30 -10.01
N GLN A 185 -102.79 -9.33 -9.15
CA GLN A 185 -101.82 -8.70 -8.25
C GLN A 185 -101.32 -9.64 -7.13
N LEU A 186 -102.21 -10.44 -6.54
CA LEU A 186 -101.83 -11.41 -5.49
C LEU A 186 -101.01 -12.56 -6.07
N LEU A 187 -101.38 -13.03 -7.26
CA LEU A 187 -100.64 -14.07 -7.98
C LEU A 187 -99.26 -13.56 -8.42
N ALA A 188 -99.16 -12.30 -8.86
CA ALA A 188 -97.90 -11.64 -9.17
C ALA A 188 -97.00 -11.52 -7.92
N ALA A 189 -97.53 -11.05 -6.78
CA ALA A 189 -96.77 -10.95 -5.54
C ALA A 189 -96.26 -12.31 -5.02
N LEU A 190 -97.07 -13.36 -5.17
CA LEU A 190 -96.67 -14.73 -4.84
C LEU A 190 -95.62 -15.30 -5.82
N GLY A 191 -95.70 -14.93 -7.11
CA GLY A 191 -94.68 -15.26 -8.11
C GLY A 191 -93.35 -14.57 -7.82
N GLU A 192 -93.38 -13.27 -7.51
CA GLU A 192 -92.20 -12.51 -7.09
C GLU A 192 -91.57 -13.08 -5.82
N HIS A 193 -92.38 -13.53 -4.85
CA HIS A 193 -91.89 -14.18 -3.64
C HIS A 193 -91.18 -15.52 -3.96
N ASP A 194 -91.77 -16.36 -4.81
CA ASP A 194 -91.12 -17.61 -5.25
C ASP A 194 -89.78 -17.34 -5.94
N ASP A 195 -89.74 -16.35 -6.82
CA ASP A 195 -88.54 -15.95 -7.56
C ASP A 195 -87.47 -15.40 -6.61
N GLN A 196 -87.86 -14.59 -5.62
CA GLN A 196 -86.94 -14.09 -4.59
C GLN A 196 -86.38 -15.23 -3.73
N GLU A 197 -87.18 -16.22 -3.35
CA GLU A 197 -86.70 -17.38 -2.57
C GLU A 197 -85.72 -18.23 -3.38
N GLN A 198 -85.99 -18.44 -4.67
CA GLN A 198 -85.05 -19.13 -5.56
C GLN A 198 -83.74 -18.34 -5.71
N VAL A 199 -83.80 -17.03 -5.96
CA VAL A 199 -82.62 -16.16 -6.10
C VAL A 199 -81.80 -16.11 -4.80
N ARG A 200 -82.44 -16.06 -3.62
CA ARG A 200 -81.75 -16.11 -2.32
C ARG A 200 -80.97 -17.41 -2.14
N ALA A 201 -81.56 -18.55 -2.48
CA ALA A 201 -80.89 -19.85 -2.41
C ALA A 201 -79.72 -19.94 -3.41
N GLU A 202 -79.89 -19.43 -4.63
CA GLU A 202 -78.82 -19.35 -5.64
C GLU A 202 -77.65 -18.45 -5.19
N GLN A 203 -77.94 -17.27 -4.63
CA GLN A 203 -76.92 -16.37 -4.10
C GLN A 203 -76.18 -16.96 -2.90
N SER A 204 -76.88 -17.68 -2.01
CA SER A 204 -76.26 -18.36 -0.87
C SER A 204 -75.29 -19.45 -1.34
N LEU A 205 -75.68 -20.24 -2.33
CA LEU A 205 -74.82 -21.24 -2.95
C LEU A 205 -73.60 -20.61 -3.63
N GLU A 206 -73.80 -19.53 -4.37
CA GLU A 206 -72.71 -18.83 -5.06
C GLU A 206 -71.69 -18.26 -4.05
N ARG A 207 -72.14 -17.69 -2.93
CA ARG A 207 -71.23 -17.24 -1.85
C ARG A 207 -70.42 -18.39 -1.27
N LEU A 208 -71.05 -19.53 -0.98
CA LEU A 208 -70.34 -20.71 -0.46
C LEU A 208 -69.33 -21.25 -1.49
N ARG A 209 -69.68 -21.25 -2.77
CA ARG A 209 -68.76 -21.63 -3.86
C ARG A 209 -67.55 -20.69 -3.96
N GLN A 210 -67.76 -19.38 -3.87
CA GLN A 210 -66.68 -18.39 -3.85
C GLN A 210 -65.77 -18.58 -2.63
N THR A 211 -66.35 -18.84 -1.46
CA THR A 211 -65.60 -19.13 -0.22
C THR A 211 -64.76 -20.39 -0.38
N LEU A 212 -65.31 -21.45 -1.00
CA LEU A 212 -64.60 -22.69 -1.28
C LEU A 212 -63.44 -22.49 -2.27
N VAL A 213 -63.61 -21.65 -3.30
CA VAL A 213 -62.54 -21.28 -4.23
C VAL A 213 -61.41 -20.57 -3.48
N GLY A 214 -61.74 -19.56 -2.66
CA GLY A 214 -60.74 -18.84 -1.85
C GLY A 214 -59.99 -19.76 -0.88
N LEU A 215 -60.67 -20.71 -0.24
CA LEU A 215 -60.02 -21.72 0.62
C LEU A 215 -59.08 -22.65 -0.16
N ARG A 216 -59.43 -23.02 -1.40
CA ARG A 216 -58.57 -23.84 -2.28
C ARG A 216 -57.32 -23.08 -2.73
N GLU A 217 -57.45 -21.81 -3.09
CA GLU A 217 -56.33 -20.93 -3.43
C GLU A 217 -55.43 -20.66 -2.21
N GLY A 218 -56.03 -20.46 -1.03
CA GLY A 218 -55.30 -20.38 0.24
C GLY A 218 -54.51 -21.65 0.51
N TYR A 219 -55.11 -22.82 0.29
CA TYR A 219 -54.42 -24.11 0.45
C TYR A 219 -53.28 -24.30 -0.55
N SER A 220 -53.46 -23.97 -1.83
CA SER A 220 -52.41 -24.12 -2.84
C SER A 220 -51.23 -23.18 -2.56
N SER A 221 -51.50 -21.91 -2.26
CA SER A 221 -50.46 -20.92 -1.93
C SER A 221 -49.69 -21.28 -0.66
N GLN A 222 -50.38 -21.72 0.39
CA GLN A 222 -49.71 -22.15 1.62
C GLN A 222 -48.89 -23.43 1.42
N ARG A 223 -49.35 -24.35 0.56
CA ARG A 223 -48.60 -25.56 0.20
C ARG A 223 -47.35 -25.24 -0.59
N GLU A 224 -47.42 -24.26 -1.47
CA GLU A 224 -46.26 -23.79 -2.22
C GLU A 224 -45.21 -23.15 -1.31
N ARG A 225 -45.64 -22.31 -0.34
CA ARG A 225 -44.75 -21.77 0.70
C ARG A 225 -44.06 -22.86 1.51
N LEU A 226 -44.79 -23.89 1.93
CA LEU A 226 -44.20 -25.02 2.65
C LEU A 226 -43.18 -25.79 1.80
N ASN A 227 -43.46 -25.99 0.51
CA ASN A 227 -42.51 -26.62 -0.40
C ASN A 227 -41.25 -25.78 -0.59
N GLN A 228 -41.38 -24.45 -0.69
CA GLN A 228 -40.24 -23.52 -0.76
C GLN A 228 -39.41 -23.59 0.53
N SER A 229 -40.04 -23.55 1.71
CA SER A 229 -39.34 -23.70 3.00
C SER A 229 -38.64 -25.07 3.12
N ARG A 230 -39.21 -26.15 2.58
CA ARG A 230 -38.56 -27.47 2.52
C ARG A 230 -37.34 -27.49 1.60
N GLN A 231 -37.40 -26.79 0.46
CA GLN A 231 -36.24 -26.65 -0.43
C GLN A 231 -35.12 -25.87 0.27
N GLU A 232 -35.45 -24.74 0.92
CA GLU A 232 -34.48 -23.96 1.70
C GLU A 232 -33.86 -24.80 2.83
N GLN A 233 -34.66 -25.63 3.53
CA GLN A 233 -34.16 -26.54 4.56
C GLN A 233 -33.14 -27.53 3.99
N GLN A 234 -33.42 -28.13 2.82
CA GLN A 234 -32.49 -29.06 2.16
C GLN A 234 -31.18 -28.37 1.77
N GLU A 235 -31.26 -27.15 1.23
CA GLU A 235 -30.08 -26.36 0.86
C GLU A 235 -29.22 -26.02 2.09
N LEU A 236 -29.82 -25.49 3.15
CA LEU A 236 -29.12 -25.14 4.39
C LEU A 236 -28.53 -26.37 5.08
N THR A 237 -29.25 -27.51 5.06
CA THR A 237 -28.73 -28.78 5.59
C THR A 237 -27.54 -29.28 4.77
N GLY A 238 -27.60 -29.14 3.45
CA GLY A 238 -26.49 -29.48 2.56
C GLY A 238 -25.25 -28.61 2.80
N GLN A 239 -25.44 -27.31 3.05
CA GLN A 239 -24.36 -26.38 3.41
C GLN A 239 -23.72 -26.77 4.75
N LEU A 240 -24.52 -27.06 5.78
CA LEU A 240 -24.00 -27.53 7.07
C LEU A 240 -23.19 -28.82 6.94
N ALA A 241 -23.71 -29.81 6.20
CA ALA A 241 -23.00 -31.07 5.98
C ALA A 241 -21.70 -30.89 5.17
N ALA A 242 -21.58 -29.84 4.36
CA ALA A 242 -20.33 -29.48 3.70
C ALA A 242 -19.32 -28.88 4.70
N LEU A 243 -19.76 -27.95 5.57
CA LEU A 243 -18.92 -27.38 6.61
C LEU A 243 -18.47 -28.44 7.64
N ASP A 244 -19.35 -29.34 8.07
CA ASP A 244 -19.01 -30.44 8.97
C ASP A 244 -17.92 -31.33 8.36
N ARG A 245 -18.02 -31.67 7.07
CA ARG A 245 -16.98 -32.43 6.36
C ARG A 245 -15.66 -31.67 6.25
N GLN A 246 -15.69 -30.34 6.10
CA GLN A 246 -14.47 -29.53 6.12
C GLN A 246 -13.83 -29.53 7.50
N LEU A 247 -14.62 -29.41 8.57
CA LEU A 247 -14.14 -29.47 9.94
C LEU A 247 -13.55 -30.84 10.28
N ASP A 248 -14.13 -31.94 9.79
CA ASP A 248 -13.61 -33.30 9.97
C ASP A 248 -12.27 -33.54 9.27
N GLN A 249 -11.99 -32.80 8.18
CA GLN A 249 -10.69 -32.85 7.49
C GLN A 249 -9.60 -32.11 8.27
N TRP A 250 -9.96 -31.20 9.16
CA TRP A 250 -9.02 -30.43 9.96
C TRP A 250 -8.64 -31.17 11.25
N THR A 251 -7.36 -31.14 11.61
CA THR A 251 -6.89 -31.64 12.91
C THR A 251 -7.17 -30.60 13.99
N LEU A 252 -8.42 -30.53 14.43
CA LEU A 252 -8.83 -29.66 15.53
C LEU A 252 -8.22 -30.12 16.86
N PRO A 253 -7.78 -29.19 17.73
CA PRO A 253 -7.35 -29.53 19.10
C PRO A 253 -8.43 -30.32 19.83
N GLU A 254 -8.02 -31.30 20.64
CA GLU A 254 -8.94 -32.15 21.41
C GLU A 254 -9.79 -31.31 22.37
N GLU A 255 -9.18 -30.30 22.99
CA GLU A 255 -9.83 -29.30 23.85
C GLU A 255 -10.99 -28.60 23.13
N LEU A 256 -10.80 -28.20 21.87
CA LEU A 256 -11.84 -27.54 21.08
C LEU A 256 -12.98 -28.51 20.74
N ARG A 257 -12.66 -29.78 20.44
CA ARG A 257 -13.66 -30.79 20.07
C ARG A 257 -14.58 -31.17 21.23
N LEU A 258 -14.10 -31.12 22.47
CA LEU A 258 -14.87 -31.48 23.66
C LEU A 258 -15.83 -30.37 24.14
N LEU A 259 -15.64 -29.14 23.65
CA LEU A 259 -16.44 -27.98 24.06
C LEU A 259 -17.79 -27.89 23.33
N GLN A 260 -18.77 -27.27 23.98
CA GLN A 260 -20.04 -26.91 23.36
C GLN A 260 -19.85 -25.80 22.30
N PRO A 261 -20.71 -25.70 21.27
CA PRO A 261 -20.52 -24.76 20.17
C PRO A 261 -20.34 -23.29 20.59
N SER A 262 -21.05 -22.83 21.63
CA SER A 262 -20.87 -21.47 22.17
C SER A 262 -19.52 -21.28 22.84
N ALA A 263 -19.06 -22.26 23.62
CA ALA A 263 -17.77 -22.23 24.29
C ALA A 263 -16.59 -22.41 23.30
N GLN A 264 -16.81 -23.05 22.15
CA GLN A 264 -15.81 -23.19 21.09
C GLN A 264 -15.40 -21.83 20.51
N LEU A 265 -16.36 -20.95 20.25
CA LEU A 265 -16.09 -19.61 19.71
C LEU A 265 -15.42 -18.70 20.74
N GLU A 266 -15.80 -18.79 22.01
CA GLU A 266 -15.17 -18.04 23.10
C GLU A 266 -13.70 -18.49 23.31
N TRP A 267 -13.44 -19.80 23.29
CA TRP A 267 -12.09 -20.36 23.33
C TRP A 267 -11.27 -19.92 22.10
N LEU A 268 -11.90 -19.98 20.91
CA LEU A 268 -11.57 -19.25 19.67
C LEU A 268 -10.92 -17.88 19.93
N ALA A 269 -11.74 -16.98 20.44
CA ALA A 269 -11.38 -15.59 20.65
C ALA A 269 -10.20 -15.46 21.63
N GLN A 270 -10.27 -16.14 22.78
CA GLN A 270 -9.20 -16.10 23.79
C GLN A 270 -7.87 -16.60 23.23
N ARG A 271 -7.89 -17.68 22.46
CA ARG A 271 -6.67 -18.24 21.87
C ARG A 271 -6.05 -17.31 20.83
N LEU A 272 -6.87 -16.63 20.04
CA LEU A 272 -6.41 -15.62 19.08
C LEU A 272 -5.81 -14.39 19.76
N ASP A 273 -6.38 -13.96 20.90
CA ASP A 273 -5.84 -12.88 21.72
C ASP A 273 -4.49 -13.26 22.34
N ASP A 274 -4.37 -14.48 22.88
CA ASP A 274 -3.10 -15.01 23.40
C ASP A 274 -2.01 -15.04 22.33
N LEU A 275 -2.33 -15.56 21.13
CA LEU A 275 -1.40 -15.59 20.00
C LEU A 275 -1.01 -14.17 19.55
N ALA A 276 -1.95 -13.23 19.55
CA ALA A 276 -1.65 -11.82 19.25
C ALA A 276 -0.71 -11.20 20.30
N GLY A 277 -0.92 -11.49 21.58
CA GLY A 277 -0.04 -11.08 22.67
C GLY A 277 1.36 -11.66 22.56
N GLN A 278 1.47 -12.96 22.26
CA GLN A 278 2.77 -13.63 22.02
C GLN A 278 3.50 -13.02 20.83
N ARG A 279 2.80 -12.75 19.72
CA ARG A 279 3.39 -12.09 18.55
C ARG A 279 3.89 -10.69 18.87
N GLN A 280 3.13 -9.92 19.65
CA GLN A 280 3.56 -8.59 20.08
C GLN A 280 4.81 -8.66 20.97
N GLN A 281 4.91 -9.68 21.83
CA GLN A 281 6.09 -9.89 22.66
C GLN A 281 7.32 -10.27 21.81
N CYS A 282 7.19 -11.21 20.88
CA CYS A 282 8.26 -11.57 19.94
C CYS A 282 8.73 -10.35 19.13
N GLN A 283 7.81 -9.51 18.67
CA GLN A 283 8.14 -8.27 17.95
C GLN A 283 8.92 -7.28 18.82
N ARG A 284 8.51 -7.07 20.07
CA ARG A 284 9.24 -6.20 21.02
C ARG A 284 10.64 -6.72 21.29
N ASP A 285 10.79 -8.03 21.45
CA ASP A 285 12.09 -8.67 21.68
C ASP A 285 12.98 -8.55 20.43
N PHE A 286 12.40 -8.71 19.23
CA PHE A 286 13.09 -8.49 17.96
C PHE A 286 13.58 -7.04 17.83
N ASP A 287 12.72 -6.05 18.07
CA ASP A 287 13.07 -4.63 17.99
C ASP A 287 14.16 -4.27 19.00
N ARG A 288 14.10 -4.83 20.21
CA ARG A 288 15.15 -4.67 21.24
C ARG A 288 16.50 -5.22 20.78
N LEU A 289 16.53 -6.39 20.15
CA LEU A 289 17.77 -6.99 19.65
C LEU A 289 18.33 -6.22 18.45
N ILE A 290 17.49 -5.75 17.53
CA ILE A 290 17.91 -4.89 16.41
C ILE A 290 18.48 -3.57 16.92
N ALA A 291 17.86 -2.95 17.94
CA ALA A 291 18.40 -1.75 18.57
C ALA A 291 19.78 -2.01 19.19
N ARG A 292 19.95 -3.13 19.90
CA ARG A 292 21.25 -3.55 20.45
C ARG A 292 22.29 -3.78 19.35
N GLN A 293 21.91 -4.39 18.23
CA GLN A 293 22.80 -4.61 17.08
C GLN A 293 23.29 -3.27 16.49
N ARG A 294 22.38 -2.31 16.30
CA ARG A 294 22.72 -0.97 15.79
C ARG A 294 23.65 -0.22 16.75
N GLN A 295 23.34 -0.25 18.05
CA GLN A 295 24.19 0.35 19.09
C GLN A 295 25.60 -0.26 19.10
N THR A 296 25.69 -1.58 18.96
CA THR A 296 26.97 -2.29 18.85
C THR A 296 27.77 -1.82 17.63
N GLN A 297 27.13 -1.72 16.46
CA GLN A 297 27.80 -1.25 15.24
C GLN A 297 28.27 0.20 15.35
N GLN A 298 27.47 1.08 15.96
CA GLN A 298 27.84 2.47 16.20
C GLN A 298 29.06 2.57 17.12
N LEU A 299 29.05 1.85 18.25
CA LEU A 299 30.18 1.85 19.17
C LEU A 299 31.45 1.26 18.55
N GLN A 300 31.35 0.23 17.70
CA GLN A 300 32.52 -0.27 16.96
C GLN A 300 33.13 0.81 16.06
N GLN A 301 32.30 1.60 15.38
CA GLN A 301 32.78 2.68 14.51
C GLN A 301 33.43 3.81 15.34
N GLU A 302 32.80 4.20 16.44
CA GLU A 302 33.31 5.22 17.36
C GLU A 302 34.63 4.79 18.03
N LEU A 303 34.73 3.53 18.45
CA LEU A 303 35.97 2.96 18.99
C LEU A 303 37.11 3.02 17.96
N ARG A 304 36.88 2.56 16.73
CA ARG A 304 37.89 2.64 15.65
C ARG A 304 38.30 4.08 15.35
N ALA A 305 37.35 5.01 15.32
CA ALA A 305 37.63 6.43 15.14
C ALA A 305 38.48 7.01 16.29
N ALA A 306 38.15 6.69 17.54
CA ALA A 306 38.94 7.11 18.70
C ALA A 306 40.36 6.51 18.70
N GLU A 307 40.49 5.22 18.37
CA GLU A 307 41.78 4.53 18.23
C GLU A 307 42.65 5.19 17.16
N THR A 308 42.10 5.51 15.98
CA THR A 308 42.85 6.19 14.92
C THR A 308 43.29 7.60 15.31
N ILE A 309 42.44 8.37 15.98
CA ILE A 309 42.81 9.70 16.50
C ILE A 309 43.96 9.58 17.51
N LEU A 310 43.86 8.63 18.45
CA LEU A 310 44.91 8.41 19.45
C LEU A 310 46.24 8.00 18.80
N GLN A 311 46.20 7.10 17.81
CA GLN A 311 47.39 6.71 17.03
C GLN A 311 48.02 7.91 16.30
N GLN A 312 47.21 8.77 15.66
CA GLN A 312 47.70 9.98 15.00
C GLN A 312 48.37 10.96 15.97
N ARG A 313 47.77 11.18 17.15
CA ARG A 313 48.36 12.04 18.20
C ARG A 313 49.65 11.44 18.75
N GLN A 314 49.70 10.12 18.92
CA GLN A 314 50.90 9.42 19.36
C GLN A 314 52.03 9.56 18.34
N GLN A 315 51.73 9.39 17.05
CA GLN A 315 52.69 9.58 15.96
C GLN A 315 53.23 11.02 15.94
N ALA A 316 52.35 12.02 15.97
CA ALA A 316 52.74 13.43 16.00
C ALA A 316 53.66 13.76 17.20
N LEU A 317 53.37 13.22 18.38
CA LEU A 317 54.23 13.37 19.55
C LEU A 317 55.60 12.70 19.35
N THR A 318 55.63 11.47 18.81
CA THR A 318 56.90 10.77 18.54
C THR A 318 57.75 11.49 17.49
N GLU A 319 57.14 11.98 16.40
CA GLU A 319 57.84 12.76 15.38
C GLU A 319 58.40 14.05 15.95
N GLN A 320 57.63 14.76 16.78
CA GLN A 320 58.10 16.00 17.41
C GLN A 320 59.26 15.74 18.38
N ARG A 321 59.20 14.66 19.17
CA ARG A 321 60.31 14.25 20.05
C ARG A 321 61.58 13.94 19.26
N GLN A 322 61.47 13.17 18.18
CA GLN A 322 62.61 12.87 17.30
C GLN A 322 63.18 14.14 16.65
N ARG A 323 62.34 15.08 16.20
CA ARG A 323 62.78 16.38 15.66
C ARG A 323 63.54 17.20 16.71
N TYR A 324 63.03 17.23 17.94
CA TYR A 324 63.69 17.91 19.06
C TYR A 324 65.04 17.27 19.38
N GLU A 325 65.11 15.95 19.53
CA GLU A 325 66.36 15.21 19.78
C GLU A 325 67.39 15.46 18.68
N HIS A 326 66.97 15.43 17.42
CA HIS A 326 67.86 15.71 16.29
C HIS A 326 68.39 17.16 16.31
N LEU A 327 67.52 18.14 16.58
CA LEU A 327 67.93 19.54 16.72
C LEU A 327 68.85 19.75 17.93
N GLN A 328 68.62 19.04 19.05
CA GLN A 328 69.52 19.07 20.21
C GLN A 328 70.90 18.52 19.86
N GLN A 329 70.98 17.35 19.19
CA GLN A 329 72.24 16.77 18.74
C GLN A 329 73.02 17.72 17.84
N GLN A 330 72.35 18.36 16.86
CA GLN A 330 72.97 19.35 15.99
C GLN A 330 73.49 20.57 16.77
N VAL A 331 72.73 21.06 17.76
CA VAL A 331 73.15 22.16 18.64
C VAL A 331 74.34 21.74 19.51
N GLU A 332 74.42 20.50 19.97
CA GLU A 332 75.57 19.98 20.71
C GLU A 332 76.82 19.86 19.83
N GLU A 333 76.68 19.32 18.62
CA GLU A 333 77.75 19.23 17.63
C GLU A 333 78.30 20.62 17.26
N ASP A 334 77.43 21.57 16.93
CA ASP A 334 77.82 22.95 16.67
C ASP A 334 78.49 23.57 17.90
N SER A 335 78.01 23.29 19.12
CA SER A 335 78.61 23.81 20.36
C SER A 335 80.04 23.31 20.51
N GLN A 336 80.32 22.04 20.19
CA GLN A 336 81.67 21.48 20.22
C GLN A 336 82.58 22.14 19.17
N GLN A 337 82.05 22.42 17.98
CA GLN A 337 82.80 23.11 16.91
C GLN A 337 83.07 24.59 17.23
N LEU A 338 82.16 25.26 17.94
CA LEU A 338 82.28 26.68 18.31
C LEU A 338 83.11 26.92 19.59
N ARG A 339 83.24 25.92 20.48
CA ARG A 339 84.04 26.01 21.72
C ARG A 339 85.47 26.52 21.52
N PRO A 340 86.29 26.02 20.57
CA PRO A 340 87.66 26.48 20.39
C PRO A 340 87.77 27.89 19.78
N LEU A 341 86.69 28.41 19.19
CA LEU A 341 86.69 29.73 18.53
C LEU A 341 86.45 30.88 19.51
N LEU A 342 85.84 30.61 20.67
CA LEU A 342 85.44 31.61 21.66
C LEU A 342 86.34 31.57 22.90
N SER A 343 86.67 32.73 23.47
CA SER A 343 87.34 32.79 24.79
C SER A 343 86.41 32.31 25.90
N ASP A 344 86.95 31.88 27.04
CA ASP A 344 86.14 31.32 28.13
C ASP A 344 85.05 32.27 28.64
N GLU A 345 85.33 33.58 28.72
CA GLU A 345 84.33 34.59 29.10
C GLU A 345 83.19 34.72 28.07
N HIS A 346 83.51 34.71 26.77
CA HIS A 346 82.51 34.79 25.72
C HIS A 346 81.73 33.48 25.58
N TRP A 347 82.38 32.34 25.83
CA TRP A 347 81.76 31.03 25.84
C TRP A 347 80.74 30.88 26.96
N GLN A 348 81.05 31.31 28.18
CA GLN A 348 80.09 31.28 29.31
C GLN A 348 78.85 32.13 29.01
N ARG A 349 79.03 33.31 28.41
CA ARG A 349 77.92 34.16 27.98
C ARG A 349 77.15 33.53 26.81
N TRP A 350 77.85 32.88 25.87
CA TRP A 350 77.27 32.21 24.71
C TRP A 350 76.40 31.01 25.11
N GLN A 351 76.81 30.26 26.13
CA GLN A 351 75.98 29.19 26.69
C GLN A 351 74.69 29.73 27.31
N THR A 352 74.76 30.89 27.97
CA THR A 352 73.63 31.51 28.67
C THR A 352 72.63 32.17 27.70
N ASP A 353 73.11 33.02 26.79
CA ASP A 353 72.29 33.73 25.80
C ASP A 353 73.05 33.93 24.47
N PRO A 354 72.99 32.94 23.56
CA PRO A 354 73.72 32.94 22.29
C PRO A 354 73.40 34.14 21.41
N LEU A 355 72.12 34.54 21.35
CA LEU A 355 71.65 35.61 20.47
C LEU A 355 72.26 36.94 20.91
N ARG A 356 72.18 37.25 22.20
CA ARG A 356 72.75 38.47 22.77
C ARG A 356 74.27 38.49 22.67
N THR A 357 74.92 37.35 22.85
CA THR A 357 76.38 37.27 22.66
C THR A 357 76.80 37.37 21.20
N PHE A 358 76.03 36.84 20.25
CA PHE A 358 76.30 36.98 18.83
C PHE A 358 76.25 38.45 18.41
N GLN A 359 75.21 39.17 18.85
CA GLN A 359 75.07 40.62 18.62
C GLN A 359 76.23 41.40 19.25
N ALA A 360 76.56 41.14 20.53
CA ALA A 360 77.65 41.81 21.22
C ALA A 360 79.05 41.53 20.60
N LEU A 361 79.28 40.30 20.11
CA LEU A 361 80.50 39.94 19.39
C LEU A 361 80.59 40.66 18.05
N GLY A 362 79.47 40.74 17.31
CA GLY A 362 79.37 41.53 16.08
C GLY A 362 79.71 43.01 16.30
N GLU A 363 79.08 43.64 17.29
CA GLU A 363 79.35 45.03 17.67
C GLU A 363 80.81 45.25 18.07
N SER A 364 81.38 44.33 18.86
CA SER A 364 82.78 44.43 19.32
C SER A 364 83.79 44.30 18.17
N ILE A 365 83.49 43.45 17.18
CA ILE A 365 84.34 43.25 15.99
C ILE A 365 84.21 44.43 15.04
N GLU A 366 83.01 44.99 14.86
CA GLU A 366 82.79 46.21 14.09
C GLU A 366 83.50 47.42 14.72
N GLN A 367 83.39 47.61 16.04
CA GLN A 367 84.12 48.66 16.76
C GLN A 367 85.63 48.54 16.57
N ARG A 368 86.17 47.31 16.59
CA ARG A 368 87.59 47.07 16.34
C ARG A 368 88.00 47.36 14.90
N ARG A 369 87.20 46.96 13.91
CA ARG A 369 87.43 47.30 12.50
C ARG A 369 87.44 48.81 12.29
N GLN A 370 86.52 49.53 12.93
CA GLN A 370 86.50 51.00 12.93
C GLN A 370 87.75 51.60 13.59
N GLN A 371 88.25 51.03 14.69
CA GLN A 371 89.51 51.48 15.31
C GLN A 371 90.74 51.22 14.42
N GLN A 372 90.81 50.09 13.72
CA GLN A 372 91.87 49.79 12.75
C GLN A 372 91.81 50.73 11.53
N ALA A 373 90.62 51.00 10.99
CA ALA A 373 90.42 51.98 9.92
C ALA A 373 90.83 53.40 10.36
N ARG A 374 90.56 53.79 11.61
CA ARG A 374 91.01 55.06 12.19
C ARG A 374 92.53 55.13 12.32
N LEU A 375 93.20 54.05 12.71
CA LEU A 375 94.67 53.99 12.76
C LEU A 375 95.29 54.11 11.35
N GLN A 376 94.72 53.43 10.35
CA GLN A 376 95.12 53.58 8.95
C GLN A 376 94.89 55.01 8.43
N GLN A 377 93.78 55.66 8.79
CA GLN A 377 93.54 57.07 8.46
C GLN A 377 94.55 58.02 9.13
N VAL A 378 95.01 57.73 10.34
CA VAL A 378 96.05 58.53 11.02
C VAL A 378 97.41 58.35 10.34
N GLU A 379 97.74 57.15 9.89
CA GLU A 379 98.96 56.87 9.10
C GLU A 379 98.93 57.53 7.71
N GLN A 380 97.78 57.49 7.02
CA GLN A 380 97.56 58.21 5.76
C GLN A 380 97.65 59.73 5.95
N ARG A 381 97.11 60.29 7.04
CA ARG A 381 97.24 61.73 7.38
C ARG A 381 98.69 62.16 7.65
N LEU A 382 99.54 61.27 8.18
CA LEU A 382 100.98 61.52 8.33
C LEU A 382 101.74 61.51 6.99
N GLN A 383 101.26 60.77 5.99
CA GLN A 383 101.77 60.81 4.61
C GLN A 383 101.26 62.05 3.84
N GLU A 384 99.99 62.42 4.00
CA GLU A 384 99.41 63.61 3.37
C GLU A 384 100.01 64.92 3.91
N LEU A 385 100.34 65.01 5.21
CA LEU A 385 101.01 66.20 5.78
C LEU A 385 102.43 66.41 5.25
N LYS A 386 103.10 65.37 4.73
CA LYS A 386 104.41 65.49 4.05
C LYS A 386 104.28 65.93 2.59
N GLN A 387 103.20 65.55 1.91
CA GLN A 387 102.93 65.97 0.53
C GLN A 387 102.31 67.39 0.46
N ARG A 388 101.60 67.81 1.52
CA ARG A 388 100.99 69.14 1.63
C ARG A 388 101.95 70.29 1.96
N CYS A 389 103.20 70.05 2.36
CA CYS A 389 104.18 71.15 2.54
C CYS A 389 104.72 71.71 1.20
N ASP A 390 104.70 70.90 0.13
CA ASP A 390 105.27 71.29 -1.17
C ASP A 390 104.21 71.82 -2.15
N GLU A 391 102.94 71.43 -1.98
CA GLU A 391 101.85 71.81 -2.90
C GLU A 391 101.01 73.02 -2.40
N THR A 392 101.09 73.39 -1.11
CA THR A 392 100.31 74.50 -0.51
C THR A 392 100.89 75.89 -0.72
N SER A 393 102.10 76.04 -1.27
CA SER A 393 102.69 77.36 -1.53
C SER A 393 102.20 78.02 -2.82
N TRP A 394 101.66 77.25 -3.77
CA TRP A 394 101.48 77.74 -5.14
C TRP A 394 100.05 77.78 -5.68
N GLN A 395 99.10 76.97 -5.17
CA GLN A 395 97.75 76.93 -5.76
C GLN A 395 96.58 77.08 -4.77
N LEU A 396 96.87 77.37 -3.51
CA LEU A 396 95.90 77.64 -2.44
C LEU A 396 95.34 79.09 -2.45
N LYS A 397 95.62 79.88 -3.49
CA LYS A 397 95.06 81.24 -3.66
C LYS A 397 94.03 81.38 -4.79
N GLN A 398 93.78 80.34 -5.59
CA GLN A 398 92.90 80.47 -6.76
C GLN A 398 91.82 79.38 -6.91
N SER A 399 91.89 78.29 -6.14
CA SER A 399 90.98 77.13 -6.28
C SER A 399 89.92 76.97 -5.17
N ASP A 400 90.04 77.65 -4.03
CA ASP A 400 89.21 77.35 -2.84
C ASP A 400 87.83 78.03 -2.85
N GLU A 401 87.63 79.10 -3.62
CA GLU A 401 86.33 79.78 -3.69
C GLU A 401 85.36 79.15 -4.70
N GLN A 402 85.84 78.47 -5.75
CA GLN A 402 84.97 77.84 -6.76
C GLN A 402 84.63 76.36 -6.47
N ARG A 403 85.40 75.65 -5.62
CA ARG A 403 85.17 74.23 -5.30
C ARG A 403 84.12 73.99 -4.20
N ASN A 404 83.92 74.95 -3.28
CA ASN A 404 82.98 74.79 -2.17
C ASN A 404 81.51 74.92 -2.61
N GLU A 405 81.22 75.70 -3.66
CA GLU A 405 79.86 75.84 -4.20
C GLU A 405 79.42 74.62 -5.01
N ALA A 406 80.33 73.97 -5.74
CA ALA A 406 80.03 72.75 -6.51
C ALA A 406 79.80 71.51 -5.61
N ARG A 407 80.52 71.40 -4.48
CA ARG A 407 80.41 70.25 -3.56
C ARG A 407 79.08 70.20 -2.80
N GLN A 408 78.54 71.36 -2.42
CA GLN A 408 77.24 71.46 -1.74
C GLN A 408 76.04 71.18 -2.69
N ALA A 409 76.21 71.39 -4.00
CA ALA A 409 75.21 71.02 -5.00
C ALA A 409 75.20 69.49 -5.28
N GLU A 410 76.37 68.85 -5.25
CA GLU A 410 76.52 67.41 -5.48
C GLU A 410 75.99 66.57 -4.30
N GLU A 411 76.20 66.99 -3.04
CA GLU A 411 75.65 66.33 -1.85
C GLU A 411 74.10 66.41 -1.77
N ARG A 412 73.50 67.51 -2.23
CA ARG A 412 72.03 67.66 -2.30
C ARG A 412 71.42 66.76 -3.39
N ALA A 413 72.06 66.68 -4.56
CA ALA A 413 71.63 65.78 -5.63
C ALA A 413 71.80 64.28 -5.26
N GLN A 414 72.84 63.92 -4.49
CA GLN A 414 73.04 62.55 -4.01
C GLN A 414 72.04 62.15 -2.91
N ALA A 415 71.64 63.08 -2.04
CA ALA A 415 70.60 62.85 -1.05
C ALA A 415 69.21 62.66 -1.69
N GLU A 416 68.86 63.48 -2.69
CA GLU A 416 67.63 63.33 -3.48
C GLU A 416 67.63 62.02 -4.29
N LEU A 417 68.76 61.63 -4.88
CA LEU A 417 68.91 60.33 -5.56
C LEU A 417 68.78 59.14 -4.61
N ALA A 418 69.28 59.23 -3.38
CA ALA A 418 69.15 58.18 -2.37
C ALA A 418 67.71 58.05 -1.86
N GLU A 419 67.00 59.16 -1.67
CA GLU A 419 65.59 59.15 -1.29
C GLU A 419 64.70 58.60 -2.41
N LEU A 420 64.96 58.98 -3.67
CA LEU A 420 64.26 58.46 -4.84
C LEU A 420 64.55 56.95 -5.05
N ASN A 421 65.78 56.50 -4.85
CA ASN A 421 66.13 55.07 -4.90
C ASN A 421 65.51 54.27 -3.74
N GLY A 422 65.38 54.86 -2.55
CA GLY A 422 64.70 54.24 -1.41
C GLY A 422 63.19 54.07 -1.66
N ARG A 423 62.54 55.10 -2.23
CA ARG A 423 61.13 55.03 -2.65
C ARG A 423 60.92 54.02 -3.80
N LEU A 424 61.84 53.97 -4.77
CA LEU A 424 61.85 52.95 -5.83
C LEU A 424 61.99 51.54 -5.26
N GLY A 425 62.94 51.29 -4.35
CA GLY A 425 63.12 49.99 -3.70
C GLY A 425 61.89 49.54 -2.90
N ALA A 426 61.21 50.46 -2.20
CA ALA A 426 59.99 50.15 -1.46
C ALA A 426 58.82 49.72 -2.37
N HIS A 427 58.74 50.26 -3.60
CA HIS A 427 57.70 49.88 -4.57
C HIS A 427 58.07 48.65 -5.41
N LEU A 428 59.36 48.35 -5.60
CA LEU A 428 59.84 47.21 -6.38
C LEU A 428 59.95 45.90 -5.59
N GLY A 429 59.94 45.94 -4.25
CA GLY A 429 59.95 44.75 -3.41
C GLY A 429 61.18 43.86 -3.65
N GLN A 430 60.97 42.62 -4.13
CA GLN A 430 62.04 41.65 -4.40
C GLN A 430 62.59 41.71 -5.84
N HIS A 431 62.10 42.63 -6.68
CA HIS A 431 62.46 42.69 -8.11
C HIS A 431 63.60 43.68 -8.37
N ALA A 432 64.54 43.28 -9.24
CA ALA A 432 65.78 44.02 -9.49
C ALA A 432 65.58 45.34 -10.26
N CYS A 433 64.49 45.48 -11.01
CA CYS A 433 64.12 46.73 -11.68
C CYS A 433 62.60 46.88 -11.88
N ALA A 434 62.15 48.09 -12.23
CA ALA A 434 60.74 48.40 -12.50
C ALA A 434 60.15 47.63 -13.68
N GLN A 435 60.98 47.31 -14.68
CA GLN A 435 60.57 46.47 -15.80
C GLN A 435 60.21 45.05 -15.34
N ASP A 436 61.02 44.45 -14.44
CA ASP A 436 60.80 43.08 -13.94
C ASP A 436 59.58 42.98 -13.02
N TRP A 437 59.36 44.01 -12.19
CA TRP A 437 58.15 44.11 -11.37
C TRP A 437 56.89 44.25 -12.23
N GLN A 438 56.94 45.10 -13.25
CA GLN A 438 55.83 45.30 -14.19
C GLN A 438 55.54 44.01 -14.99
N LEU A 439 56.56 43.34 -15.52
CA LEU A 439 56.41 42.06 -16.23
C LEU A 439 55.88 40.96 -15.31
N SER A 440 56.33 40.91 -14.05
CA SER A 440 55.81 39.95 -13.06
C SER A 440 54.34 40.20 -12.73
N LEU A 441 53.92 41.46 -12.62
CA LEU A 441 52.51 41.82 -12.40
C LEU A 441 51.65 41.55 -13.63
N GLU A 442 52.16 41.86 -14.83
CA GLU A 442 51.49 41.55 -16.10
C GLU A 442 51.36 40.04 -16.28
N HIS A 443 52.39 39.26 -15.98
CA HIS A 443 52.33 37.79 -15.99
C HIS A 443 51.38 37.23 -14.93
N ALA A 444 51.36 37.79 -13.70
CA ALA A 444 50.43 37.37 -12.66
C ALA A 444 48.97 37.69 -13.04
N ALA A 445 48.73 38.87 -13.64
CA ALA A 445 47.43 39.27 -14.14
C ALA A 445 46.98 38.40 -15.33
N GLN A 446 47.88 38.09 -16.28
CA GLN A 446 47.61 37.19 -17.41
C GLN A 446 47.40 35.74 -16.96
N ALA A 447 48.15 35.27 -15.95
CA ALA A 447 47.94 33.96 -15.35
C ALA A 447 46.58 33.87 -14.63
N ALA A 448 46.18 34.93 -13.92
CA ALA A 448 44.87 34.99 -13.28
C ALA A 448 43.74 35.08 -14.33
N GLN A 449 43.90 35.85 -15.41
CA GLN A 449 42.93 35.93 -16.51
C GLN A 449 42.79 34.59 -17.23
N SER A 450 43.88 33.94 -17.60
CA SER A 450 43.85 32.62 -18.23
C SER A 450 43.30 31.52 -17.31
N ALA A 451 43.55 31.59 -16.00
CA ALA A 451 42.93 30.71 -15.01
C ALA A 451 41.40 30.92 -14.92
N VAL A 452 40.92 32.17 -14.99
CA VAL A 452 39.48 32.47 -15.02
C VAL A 452 38.84 31.95 -16.32
N GLU A 453 39.47 32.17 -17.47
CA GLU A 453 38.97 31.69 -18.77
C GLU A 453 38.95 30.16 -18.84
N THR A 454 39.97 29.47 -18.30
CA THR A 454 40.01 28.00 -18.24
C THR A 454 38.98 27.42 -17.27
N LEU A 455 38.59 28.15 -16.22
CA LEU A 455 37.53 27.73 -15.29
C LEU A 455 36.13 28.13 -15.76
N GLN A 456 35.99 29.10 -16.66
CA GLN A 456 34.70 29.51 -17.22
C GLN A 456 34.11 28.43 -18.13
N ALA A 457 34.90 27.81 -19.02
CA ALA A 457 34.42 26.75 -19.90
C ALA A 457 33.78 25.54 -19.14
N PRO A 458 34.39 24.96 -18.09
CA PRO A 458 33.77 23.89 -17.32
C PRO A 458 32.59 24.39 -16.45
N LEU A 459 32.59 25.65 -16.02
CA LEU A 459 31.43 26.22 -15.30
C LEU A 459 30.22 26.38 -16.22
N ASP A 460 30.43 26.84 -17.45
CA ASP A 460 29.35 26.98 -18.43
C ASP A 460 28.87 25.60 -18.91
N SER A 461 29.75 24.61 -19.07
CA SER A 461 29.31 23.24 -19.36
C SER A 461 28.48 22.63 -18.21
N LEU A 462 28.87 22.87 -16.95
CA LEU A 462 28.08 22.42 -15.80
C LEU A 462 26.72 23.13 -15.71
N ARG A 463 26.64 24.40 -16.10
CA ARG A 463 25.37 25.14 -16.20
C ARG A 463 24.47 24.59 -17.29
N GLU A 464 25.02 24.28 -18.46
CA GLU A 464 24.29 23.63 -19.55
C GLU A 464 23.78 22.24 -19.13
N GLU A 465 24.60 21.44 -18.44
CA GLU A 465 24.17 20.15 -17.88
C GLU A 465 23.07 20.31 -16.83
N GLN A 466 23.17 21.30 -15.94
CA GLN A 466 22.11 21.60 -14.97
C GLN A 466 20.79 21.99 -15.65
N LEU A 467 20.83 22.83 -16.69
CA LEU A 467 19.65 23.20 -17.48
C LEU A 467 19.04 21.98 -18.19
N ARG A 468 19.87 21.15 -18.83
CA ARG A 468 19.40 19.91 -19.49
C ARG A 468 18.74 18.95 -18.50
N LEU A 469 19.32 18.78 -17.32
CA LEU A 469 18.76 17.92 -16.27
C LEU A 469 17.46 18.51 -15.70
N ALA A 470 17.36 19.83 -15.56
CA ALA A 470 16.14 20.49 -15.12
C ALA A 470 15.00 20.31 -16.14
N GLU A 471 15.27 20.52 -17.43
CA GLU A 471 14.31 20.28 -18.52
C GLU A 471 13.87 18.81 -18.58
N ALA A 472 14.81 17.87 -18.40
CA ALA A 472 14.50 16.44 -18.34
C ALA A 472 13.62 16.07 -17.13
N LEU A 473 13.87 16.67 -15.96
CA LEU A 473 13.04 16.50 -14.77
C LEU A 473 11.64 17.07 -14.98
N GLU A 474 11.50 18.26 -15.55
CA GLU A 474 10.20 18.85 -15.88
C GLU A 474 9.42 17.97 -16.88
N HIS A 475 10.09 17.45 -17.91
CA HIS A 475 9.46 16.53 -18.86
C HIS A 475 8.97 15.24 -18.18
N LEU A 476 9.78 14.63 -17.31
CA LEU A 476 9.38 13.43 -16.56
C LEU A 476 8.24 13.72 -15.56
N GLN A 477 8.23 14.88 -14.93
CA GLN A 477 7.14 15.30 -14.05
C GLN A 477 5.83 15.48 -14.83
N GLN A 478 5.89 16.13 -15.99
CA GLN A 478 4.72 16.27 -16.88
C GLN A 478 4.23 14.91 -17.39
N GLN A 479 5.13 13.98 -17.74
CA GLN A 479 4.76 12.63 -18.14
C GLN A 479 4.07 11.87 -17.00
N ARG A 480 4.61 11.95 -15.78
CA ARG A 480 4.00 11.33 -14.59
C ARG A 480 2.61 11.89 -14.34
N GLN A 481 2.44 13.21 -14.45
CA GLN A 481 1.16 13.86 -14.24
C GLN A 481 0.13 13.44 -15.30
N ARG A 482 0.52 13.39 -16.58
CA ARG A 482 -0.34 12.85 -17.65
C ARG A 482 -0.77 11.40 -17.38
N GLN A 483 0.15 10.54 -16.95
CA GLN A 483 -0.16 9.15 -16.60
C GLN A 483 -1.10 9.05 -15.39
N GLN A 484 -0.94 9.93 -14.40
CA GLN A 484 -1.83 10.00 -13.24
C GLN A 484 -3.23 10.47 -13.64
N ASP A 485 -3.34 11.48 -14.49
CA ASP A 485 -4.61 11.99 -15.02
C ASP A 485 -5.30 10.92 -15.88
N GLU A 486 -4.56 10.23 -16.74
CA GLU A 486 -5.06 9.09 -17.52
C GLU A 486 -5.55 7.95 -16.63
N PHE A 487 -4.79 7.59 -15.59
CA PHE A 487 -5.17 6.56 -14.63
C PHE A 487 -6.47 6.94 -13.89
N GLN A 488 -6.55 8.17 -13.38
CA GLN A 488 -7.75 8.66 -12.69
C GLN A 488 -8.97 8.67 -13.62
N ARG A 489 -8.79 9.09 -14.87
CA ARG A 489 -9.85 9.04 -15.89
C ARG A 489 -10.30 7.61 -16.16
N LEU A 490 -9.37 6.68 -16.38
CA LEU A 490 -9.70 5.27 -16.60
C LEU A 490 -10.38 4.64 -15.39
N GLN A 491 -9.96 5.00 -14.17
CA GLN A 491 -10.58 4.54 -12.94
C GLN A 491 -12.01 5.08 -12.80
N ALA A 492 -12.25 6.35 -13.12
CA ALA A 492 -13.58 6.94 -13.12
C ALA A 492 -14.48 6.32 -14.21
N ASP A 493 -13.96 6.13 -15.43
CA ASP A 493 -14.68 5.47 -16.53
C ASP A 493 -15.03 4.01 -16.15
N TRP A 494 -14.11 3.31 -15.48
CA TRP A 494 -14.32 1.96 -14.95
C TRP A 494 -15.42 1.94 -13.89
N GLN A 495 -15.39 2.86 -12.93
CA GLN A 495 -16.40 2.94 -11.86
C GLN A 495 -17.77 3.28 -12.42
N ALA A 496 -17.85 4.23 -13.36
CA ALA A 496 -19.07 4.59 -14.05
C ALA A 496 -19.63 3.43 -14.90
N TRP A 497 -18.76 2.60 -15.50
CA TRP A 497 -19.19 1.37 -16.18
C TRP A 497 -19.75 0.34 -15.18
N ARG A 498 -19.11 0.18 -14.02
CA ARG A 498 -19.55 -0.74 -12.98
C ARG A 498 -20.89 -0.35 -12.38
N GLU A 499 -21.11 0.93 -12.09
CA GLU A 499 -22.40 1.44 -11.60
C GLU A 499 -23.54 1.24 -12.60
N ARG A 500 -23.24 1.08 -13.90
CA ARG A 500 -24.24 0.76 -14.94
C ARG A 500 -24.54 -0.74 -15.07
N GLN A 501 -23.80 -1.60 -14.37
CA GLN A 501 -23.91 -3.06 -14.48
C GLN A 501 -24.32 -3.67 -13.13
N ASP A 502 -25.61 -3.60 -12.78
CA ASP A 502 -26.18 -4.14 -11.53
C ASP A 502 -25.99 -5.65 -11.34
N ASN A 503 -25.54 -6.37 -12.37
CA ASN A 503 -25.42 -7.82 -12.38
C ASN A 503 -23.99 -8.33 -12.13
N LEU A 504 -22.99 -7.44 -12.11
CA LEU A 504 -21.55 -7.75 -12.00
C LEU A 504 -20.96 -7.15 -10.71
N ASP A 505 -21.23 -7.80 -9.58
CA ASP A 505 -20.55 -7.51 -8.31
C ASP A 505 -19.12 -8.06 -8.27
N ASP A 506 -18.22 -7.47 -7.47
CA ASP A 506 -16.81 -7.92 -7.31
C ASP A 506 -16.72 -9.39 -6.92
N SER A 507 -17.68 -9.90 -6.15
CA SER A 507 -17.78 -11.32 -5.79
C SER A 507 -18.08 -12.22 -6.99
N ARG A 508 -18.84 -11.73 -7.97
CA ARG A 508 -19.12 -12.45 -9.23
C ARG A 508 -17.95 -12.33 -10.21
N LEU A 509 -17.28 -11.18 -10.23
CA LEU A 509 -16.09 -10.96 -11.06
C LEU A 509 -14.90 -11.80 -10.57
N ASP A 510 -14.66 -11.87 -9.26
CA ASP A 510 -13.66 -12.78 -8.66
C ASP A 510 -14.05 -14.24 -8.85
N ALA A 511 -15.34 -14.59 -8.75
CA ALA A 511 -15.79 -15.93 -9.08
C ALA A 511 -15.57 -16.27 -10.57
N LEU A 512 -15.70 -15.29 -11.47
CA LEU A 512 -15.46 -15.49 -12.91
C LEU A 512 -13.97 -15.53 -13.27
N LEU A 513 -13.13 -14.74 -12.59
CA LEU A 513 -11.67 -14.71 -12.78
C LEU A 513 -10.96 -15.86 -12.06
N GLY A 514 -11.57 -16.41 -11.00
CA GLY A 514 -11.10 -17.59 -10.28
C GLY A 514 -11.47 -18.93 -10.94
N LEU A 515 -12.29 -18.92 -12.00
CA LEU A 515 -12.54 -20.09 -12.81
C LEU A 515 -11.30 -20.43 -13.63
N SER A 516 -10.71 -21.60 -13.37
CA SER A 516 -9.61 -22.08 -14.19
C SER A 516 -10.09 -22.30 -15.64
N GLU A 517 -9.19 -22.11 -16.61
CA GLU A 517 -9.48 -22.38 -18.03
C GLU A 517 -10.01 -23.81 -18.26
N GLU A 518 -9.61 -24.76 -17.42
CA GLU A 518 -10.11 -26.14 -17.41
C GLU A 518 -11.58 -26.24 -16.96
N GLN A 519 -11.99 -25.47 -15.95
CA GLN A 519 -13.39 -25.43 -15.50
C GLN A 519 -14.28 -24.71 -16.52
N ALA A 520 -13.78 -23.63 -17.14
CA ALA A 520 -14.50 -22.92 -18.19
C ALA A 520 -14.68 -23.78 -19.45
N THR A 521 -13.69 -24.60 -19.82
CA THR A 521 -13.81 -25.54 -20.94
C THR A 521 -14.77 -26.69 -20.62
N GLN A 522 -14.72 -27.25 -19.42
CA GLN A 522 -15.67 -28.29 -18.97
C GLN A 522 -17.12 -27.80 -18.98
N TRP A 523 -17.39 -26.57 -18.54
CA TRP A 523 -18.74 -26.00 -18.58
C TRP A 523 -19.22 -25.71 -20.01
N ARG A 524 -18.32 -25.29 -20.91
CA ARG A 524 -18.65 -25.13 -22.34
C ARG A 524 -18.98 -26.47 -23.00
N GLU A 525 -18.23 -27.52 -22.69
CA GLU A 525 -18.52 -28.88 -23.17
C GLU A 525 -19.84 -29.42 -22.59
N GLN A 526 -20.12 -29.18 -21.31
CA GLN A 526 -21.40 -29.56 -20.71
C GLN A 526 -22.58 -28.80 -21.33
N LEU A 527 -22.44 -27.50 -21.56
CA LEU A 527 -23.45 -26.69 -22.25
C LEU A 527 -23.68 -27.18 -23.68
N GLN A 528 -22.62 -27.48 -24.44
CA GLN A 528 -22.75 -28.06 -25.77
C GLN A 528 -23.44 -29.42 -25.74
N ARG A 529 -23.09 -30.30 -24.81
CA ARG A 529 -23.76 -31.61 -24.65
C ARG A 529 -25.25 -31.45 -24.32
N LEU A 530 -25.59 -30.54 -23.41
CA LEU A 530 -26.99 -30.25 -23.07
C LEU A 530 -27.75 -29.65 -24.27
N GLN A 531 -27.11 -28.79 -25.07
CA GLN A 531 -27.70 -28.27 -26.32
C GLN A 531 -27.89 -29.36 -27.38
N GLU A 532 -26.93 -30.27 -27.53
CA GLU A 532 -27.06 -31.44 -28.39
C GLU A 532 -28.18 -32.37 -27.91
N GLU A 533 -28.34 -32.57 -26.60
CA GLU A 533 -29.44 -33.36 -26.04
C GLU A 533 -30.79 -32.69 -26.26
N ILE A 534 -30.89 -31.38 -26.03
CA ILE A 534 -32.13 -30.61 -26.29
C ILE A 534 -32.49 -30.68 -27.77
N THR A 535 -31.54 -30.48 -28.68
CA THR A 535 -31.80 -30.56 -30.12
C THR A 535 -32.19 -31.97 -30.54
N ARG A 536 -31.58 -33.03 -29.98
CA ARG A 536 -32.00 -34.44 -30.17
C ARG A 536 -33.42 -34.70 -29.65
N GLN A 537 -33.79 -34.17 -28.49
CA GLN A 537 -35.15 -34.32 -27.97
C GLN A 537 -36.17 -33.57 -28.84
N GLN A 538 -35.83 -32.38 -29.33
CA GLN A 538 -36.66 -31.62 -30.26
C GLN A 538 -36.83 -32.34 -31.60
N THR A 539 -35.77 -32.96 -32.13
CA THR A 539 -35.88 -33.76 -33.37
C THR A 539 -36.72 -35.02 -33.14
N LEU A 540 -36.56 -35.71 -32.02
CA LEU A 540 -37.39 -36.87 -31.66
C LEU A 540 -38.86 -36.49 -31.47
N GLU A 541 -39.13 -35.33 -30.87
CA GLU A 541 -40.47 -34.79 -30.73
C GLU A 541 -41.07 -34.48 -32.11
N ALA A 542 -40.33 -33.79 -32.98
CA ALA A 542 -40.76 -33.48 -34.33
C ALA A 542 -41.03 -34.76 -35.17
N GLU A 543 -40.17 -35.77 -35.05
CA GLU A 543 -40.36 -37.08 -35.68
C GLU A 543 -41.62 -37.79 -35.17
N ARG A 544 -41.83 -37.82 -33.85
CA ARG A 544 -43.05 -38.41 -33.25
C ARG A 544 -44.31 -37.66 -33.65
N GLN A 545 -44.26 -36.34 -33.71
CA GLN A 545 -45.37 -35.52 -34.20
C GLN A 545 -45.65 -35.78 -35.68
N ALA A 546 -44.62 -35.90 -36.51
CA ALA A 546 -44.76 -36.24 -37.93
C ALA A 546 -45.33 -37.65 -38.14
N GLN A 547 -44.86 -38.64 -37.36
CA GLN A 547 -45.42 -40.00 -37.37
C GLN A 547 -46.88 -40.01 -36.92
N LEU A 548 -47.24 -39.24 -35.90
CA LEU A 548 -48.62 -39.11 -35.43
C LEU A 548 -49.51 -38.43 -36.48
N LEU A 549 -49.02 -37.40 -37.16
CA LEU A 549 -49.72 -36.77 -38.29
C LEU A 549 -49.87 -37.73 -39.48
N GLN A 550 -48.83 -38.51 -39.80
CA GLN A 550 -48.89 -39.53 -40.85
C GLN A 550 -49.88 -40.64 -40.49
N HIS A 551 -49.87 -41.13 -39.25
CA HIS A 551 -50.85 -42.09 -38.76
C HIS A 551 -52.27 -41.50 -38.79
N ARG A 552 -52.46 -40.23 -38.41
CA ARG A 552 -53.75 -39.54 -38.55
C ARG A 552 -54.21 -39.41 -40.01
N ARG A 553 -53.29 -39.17 -40.95
CA ARG A 553 -53.61 -39.11 -42.39
C ARG A 553 -53.89 -40.49 -43.01
N GLN A 554 -53.23 -41.54 -42.51
CA GLN A 554 -53.41 -42.91 -42.99
C GLN A 554 -54.60 -43.62 -42.32
N ARG A 555 -55.07 -43.13 -41.16
CA ARG A 555 -56.37 -43.51 -40.62
C ARG A 555 -57.46 -42.82 -41.44
N PRO A 556 -58.34 -43.55 -42.14
CA PRO A 556 -59.60 -42.95 -42.55
C PRO A 556 -60.34 -42.56 -41.27
N GLU A 557 -60.76 -41.29 -41.15
CA GLU A 557 -61.79 -40.89 -40.19
C GLU A 557 -63.04 -41.67 -40.53
N THR A 558 -63.17 -42.85 -39.92
CA THR A 558 -64.37 -43.63 -40.01
C THR A 558 -65.28 -43.06 -38.94
N ASP A 559 -66.14 -42.13 -39.34
CA ASP A 559 -67.15 -41.60 -38.45
C ASP A 559 -67.89 -42.77 -37.82
N ARG A 560 -68.08 -42.69 -36.50
CA ARG A 560 -68.79 -43.73 -35.75
C ARG A 560 -70.17 -43.99 -36.36
N GLU A 561 -70.82 -42.94 -36.86
CA GLU A 561 -72.08 -43.03 -37.60
C GLU A 561 -71.91 -43.76 -38.94
N ALA A 562 -70.85 -43.53 -39.71
CA ALA A 562 -70.59 -44.25 -40.97
C ALA A 562 -70.26 -45.74 -40.77
N LEU A 563 -69.62 -46.09 -39.65
CA LEU A 563 -69.42 -47.48 -39.23
C LEU A 563 -70.74 -48.12 -38.76
N GLU A 564 -71.54 -47.41 -37.97
CA GLU A 564 -72.85 -47.88 -37.52
C GLU A 564 -73.82 -48.06 -38.70
N ASP A 565 -73.77 -47.18 -39.70
CA ASP A 565 -74.53 -47.27 -40.95
C ASP A 565 -74.04 -48.40 -41.87
N ASN A 566 -72.72 -48.60 -42.02
CA ASN A 566 -72.20 -49.77 -42.72
C ASN A 566 -72.63 -51.07 -42.03
N LEU A 567 -72.59 -51.11 -40.70
CA LEU A 567 -72.99 -52.28 -39.92
C LEU A 567 -74.50 -52.52 -40.03
N ARG A 568 -75.32 -51.46 -40.11
CA ARG A 568 -76.74 -51.52 -40.46
C ARG A 568 -76.97 -52.07 -41.86
N GLN A 569 -76.32 -51.51 -42.88
CA GLN A 569 -76.45 -51.97 -44.27
C GLN A 569 -76.01 -53.43 -44.44
N GLN A 570 -74.97 -53.87 -43.74
CA GLN A 570 -74.54 -55.28 -43.75
C GLN A 570 -75.56 -56.18 -43.05
N ARG A 571 -76.17 -55.75 -41.94
CA ARG A 571 -77.27 -56.47 -41.29
C ARG A 571 -78.52 -56.56 -42.17
N GLU A 572 -78.85 -55.48 -42.87
CA GLU A 572 -79.97 -55.47 -43.83
C GLU A 572 -79.69 -56.35 -45.04
N ARG A 573 -78.46 -56.35 -45.57
CA ARG A 573 -78.04 -57.28 -46.65
C ARG A 573 -78.07 -58.73 -46.21
N LEU A 574 -77.64 -59.04 -44.98
CA LEU A 574 -77.75 -60.37 -44.41
C LEU A 574 -79.22 -60.78 -44.27
N ALA A 575 -80.06 -59.92 -43.69
CA ALA A 575 -81.50 -60.17 -43.56
C ALA A 575 -82.20 -60.35 -44.92
N ALA A 576 -81.84 -59.54 -45.93
CA ALA A 576 -82.36 -59.66 -47.29
C ALA A 576 -81.85 -60.95 -47.98
N SER A 577 -80.60 -61.34 -47.73
CA SER A 577 -80.05 -62.60 -48.24
C SER A 577 -80.69 -63.82 -47.55
N GLU A 578 -81.02 -63.72 -46.26
CA GLU A 578 -81.76 -64.73 -45.50
C GLU A 578 -83.22 -64.81 -45.99
N GLN A 579 -83.88 -63.68 -46.25
CA GLN A 579 -85.21 -63.65 -46.87
C GLN A 579 -85.21 -64.22 -48.29
N ALA A 580 -84.22 -63.87 -49.11
CA ALA A 580 -84.06 -64.45 -50.44
C ALA A 580 -83.74 -65.95 -50.39
N TYR A 581 -82.98 -66.41 -49.39
CA TYR A 581 -82.75 -67.83 -49.12
C TYR A 581 -84.05 -68.54 -48.70
N LEU A 582 -84.87 -67.90 -47.86
CA LEU A 582 -86.18 -68.42 -47.43
C LEU A 582 -87.20 -68.42 -48.58
N GLU A 583 -87.16 -67.45 -49.50
CA GLU A 583 -88.02 -67.40 -50.69
C GLU A 583 -87.59 -68.40 -51.77
N THR A 584 -86.28 -68.67 -51.90
CA THR A 584 -85.75 -69.69 -52.82
C THR A 584 -85.80 -71.12 -52.27
N TYR A 585 -85.92 -71.28 -50.95
CA TYR A 585 -86.06 -72.57 -50.26
C TYR A 585 -87.31 -72.67 -49.37
N SER A 586 -88.40 -71.98 -49.74
CA SER A 586 -89.74 -72.31 -49.22
C SER A 586 -90.33 -73.42 -50.10
N PRO A 587 -90.53 -74.65 -49.58
CA PRO A 587 -91.28 -75.69 -50.28
C PRO A 587 -92.75 -75.26 -50.39
N GLY A 588 -93.37 -75.58 -51.51
CA GLY A 588 -94.65 -75.04 -51.91
C GLY A 588 -95.85 -75.29 -51.00
N SER A 589 -96.86 -74.47 -51.24
CA SER A 589 -98.30 -74.71 -51.09
C SER A 589 -98.93 -74.00 -52.29
N TYR A 590 -99.45 -74.65 -53.34
CA TYR A 590 -100.66 -75.49 -53.36
C TYR A 590 -101.61 -75.22 -52.19
N THR A 591 -102.26 -74.06 -52.19
CA THR A 591 -103.73 -73.86 -52.16
C THR A 591 -104.06 -72.39 -52.07
#